data_AF-A0A937WL46-F1
#
_entry.id   AF-A0A937WL46-F1
#
_cell.length_a   1.000
_cell.length_b   1.000
_cell.length_c   1.000
_cell.angle_alpha   90.00
_cell.angle_beta   90.00
_cell.angle_gamma   90.00
#
_symmetry.space_group_name_H-M   'P 1'
#
loop_
_entity.id
_entity.type
_entity.pdbx_description
1 polymer ?
#
loop_
_entity_poly.entity_id
_entity_poly.type
_entity_poly.pdbx_seq_one_letter_code
_entity_poly.pdbx_strand_id
1 'polypeptide(L)'
;MIKSFKCKKTEQLFQRSQLAPEWRQIASVALRKLNYLHAANRLADLRIPPANRLEKLTDDREGQYSIRINRQWRVFGLTLDD
;
A
#
# COMPACT_ATOMS: atom_id res chain seq x y z
N MET A 1 -9.89 -5.78 1.08
CA MET A 1 -10.11 -5.58 -0.39
C MET A 1 -9.89 -4.13 -0.76
N ILE A 2 -9.02 -3.83 -1.74
CA ILE A 2 -8.81 -2.44 -2.19
C ILE A 2 -10.03 -1.95 -2.98
N LYS A 3 -10.61 -0.82 -2.55
CA LYS A 3 -11.81 -0.23 -3.16
C LYS A 3 -11.52 0.85 -4.20
N SER A 4 -10.46 1.63 -4.02
CA SER A 4 -10.11 2.74 -4.90
C SER A 4 -8.61 3.03 -4.87
N PHE A 5 -8.14 3.76 -5.88
CA PHE A 5 -6.76 4.23 -5.99
C PHE A 5 -6.73 5.72 -6.30
N LYS A 6 -5.98 6.49 -5.50
CA LYS A 6 -5.69 7.90 -5.82
C LYS A 6 -4.60 8.04 -6.89
N CYS A 7 -3.69 7.07 -6.99
CA CYS A 7 -2.58 7.08 -7.93
C CYS A 7 -2.84 6.12 -9.10
N LYS A 8 -3.00 6.68 -10.31
CA LYS A 8 -3.23 5.91 -11.54
C LYS A 8 -2.11 4.91 -11.83
N LYS A 9 -0.84 5.26 -11.58
CA LYS A 9 0.28 4.34 -11.78
C LYS A 9 0.22 3.13 -10.82
N THR A 10 -0.21 3.36 -9.56
CA THR A 10 -0.40 2.28 -8.58
C THR A 10 -1.54 1.35 -8.99
N GLU A 11 -2.65 1.91 -9.47
CA GLU A 11 -3.77 1.15 -10.02
C GLU A 11 -3.34 0.28 -11.22
N GLN A 12 -2.64 0.89 -12.18
CA GLN A 12 -2.11 0.20 -13.36
C GLN A 12 -1.14 -0.93 -12.99
N LEU A 13 -0.27 -0.69 -12.02
CA LEU A 13 0.63 -1.71 -11.49
C LEU A 13 -0.18 -2.88 -10.92
N PHE A 14 -1.18 -2.61 -10.08
CA PHE A 14 -1.97 -3.65 -9.40
C PHE A 14 -2.90 -4.44 -10.32
N GLN A 15 -3.70 -3.73 -11.14
CA GLN A 15 -4.77 -4.35 -11.93
C GLN A 15 -4.30 -4.85 -13.29
N ARG A 16 -3.30 -4.19 -13.90
CA ARG A 16 -2.88 -4.44 -15.28
C ARG A 16 -1.45 -4.97 -15.39
N SER A 17 -0.78 -5.18 -14.26
CA SER A 17 0.64 -5.55 -14.19
C SER A 17 1.53 -4.59 -15.01
N GLN A 18 1.10 -3.33 -15.17
CA GLN A 18 1.83 -2.33 -15.95
C GLN A 18 2.85 -1.63 -15.07
N LEU A 19 4.12 -1.86 -15.38
CA LEU A 19 5.25 -1.35 -14.61
C LEU A 19 5.75 -0.01 -15.16
N ALA A 20 5.64 1.04 -14.34
CA ALA A 20 6.32 2.30 -14.59
C ALA A 20 7.85 2.11 -14.58
N PRO A 21 8.61 2.61 -15.56
CA PRO A 21 10.06 2.39 -15.65
C PRO A 21 10.83 2.77 -14.38
N GLU A 22 10.44 3.86 -13.74
CA GLU A 22 11.05 4.38 -12.50
C GLU A 22 10.82 3.49 -11.27
N TRP A 23 9.85 2.56 -11.34
CA TRP A 23 9.49 1.69 -10.21
C TRP A 23 10.04 0.28 -10.34
N ARG A 24 10.83 -0.03 -11.37
CA ARG A 24 11.40 -1.38 -11.59
C ARG A 24 12.01 -1.99 -10.34
N GLN A 25 12.77 -1.19 -9.59
CA GLN A 25 13.47 -1.65 -8.38
C GLN A 25 12.54 -1.94 -7.19
N ILE A 26 11.34 -1.36 -7.18
CA ILE A 26 10.39 -1.49 -6.06
C ILE A 26 9.14 -2.29 -6.40
N ALA A 27 8.88 -2.55 -7.69
CA ALA A 27 7.59 -3.06 -8.17
C ALA A 27 7.17 -4.39 -7.55
N SER A 28 8.10 -5.35 -7.45
CA SER A 28 7.81 -6.64 -6.82
C SER A 28 7.37 -6.49 -5.36
N VAL A 29 8.07 -5.63 -4.60
CA VAL A 29 7.72 -5.36 -3.21
C VAL A 29 6.40 -4.59 -3.12
N ALA A 30 6.23 -3.55 -3.96
CA ALA A 30 5.01 -2.75 -4.03
C ALA A 30 3.79 -3.62 -4.32
N LEU A 31 3.85 -4.49 -5.34
CA LEU A 31 2.78 -5.44 -5.68
C LEU A 31 2.47 -6.37 -4.52
N ARG A 32 3.48 -6.91 -3.84
CA ARG A 32 3.26 -7.76 -2.66
C ARG A 32 2.53 -7.01 -1.55
N LYS A 33 2.91 -5.76 -1.26
CA LYS A 33 2.22 -4.93 -0.25
C LYS A 33 0.78 -4.63 -0.67
N LEU A 34 0.54 -4.33 -1.95
CA LEU A 34 -0.80 -4.11 -2.49
C LEU A 34 -1.66 -5.38 -2.39
N ASN A 35 -1.10 -6.56 -2.62
CA ASN A 35 -1.80 -7.82 -2.42
C ASN A 35 -2.19 -8.04 -0.95
N TYR A 36 -1.31 -7.71 0.00
CA TYR A 36 -1.66 -7.75 1.43
C TYR A 36 -2.79 -6.80 1.78
N LEU A 37 -2.75 -5.57 1.25
CA LEU A 37 -3.84 -4.60 1.41
C LEU A 37 -5.15 -5.10 0.81
N HIS A 38 -5.07 -5.76 -0.34
CA HIS A 38 -6.24 -6.33 -0.97
C HIS A 38 -6.82 -7.51 -0.17
N ALA A 39 -5.98 -8.34 0.43
CA ALA A 39 -6.39 -9.49 1.23
C ALA A 39 -6.81 -9.14 2.67
N ALA A 40 -6.39 -7.99 3.21
CA ALA A 40 -6.72 -7.57 4.56
C ALA A 40 -8.22 -7.28 4.71
N ASN A 41 -8.79 -7.78 5.81
CA ASN A 41 -10.16 -7.49 6.23
C ASN A 41 -10.19 -6.43 7.34
N ARG A 42 -9.11 -6.34 8.14
CA ARG A 42 -8.97 -5.35 9.20
C ARG A 42 -7.53 -4.84 9.31
N LEU A 43 -7.35 -3.72 10.00
CA LEU A 43 -6.05 -3.04 10.10
C LEU A 43 -4.99 -3.93 10.76
N ALA A 44 -5.40 -4.75 11.73
CA ALA A 44 -4.50 -5.66 12.43
C ALA A 44 -3.85 -6.68 11.48
N ASP A 45 -4.52 -7.08 10.39
CA ASP A 45 -3.99 -8.05 9.43
C ASP A 45 -2.74 -7.49 8.73
N LEU A 46 -2.69 -6.16 8.54
CA LEU A 46 -1.55 -5.48 7.92
C LEU A 46 -0.32 -5.39 8.83
N ARG A 47 -0.42 -5.78 10.11
CA ARG A 47 0.75 -5.96 10.98
C ARG A 47 1.53 -7.23 10.65
N ILE A 48 0.93 -8.15 9.89
CA ILE A 48 1.53 -9.40 9.44
C ILE A 48 1.75 -9.31 7.92
N PRO A 49 2.98 -9.53 7.41
CA PRO A 49 4.22 -9.78 8.12
C PRO A 49 4.78 -8.52 8.82
N PRO A 50 5.60 -8.67 9.89
CA PRO A 50 6.13 -7.54 10.69
C PRO A 50 6.91 -6.50 9.88
N ALA A 51 7.41 -6.88 8.70
CA ALA A 51 8.07 -5.98 7.75
C ALA A 51 7.13 -4.97 7.06
N ASN A 52 5.82 -4.99 7.31
CA ASN A 52 4.89 -3.98 6.79
C ASN A 52 5.11 -2.61 7.43
N ARG A 53 5.65 -2.56 8.68
CA ARG A 53 5.90 -1.31 9.41
C ARG A 53 4.75 -0.32 9.24
N LEU A 54 3.55 -0.77 9.62
CA LEU A 54 2.32 -0.01 9.50
C LEU A 54 2.42 1.26 10.36
N GLU A 55 2.38 2.42 9.72
CA GLU A 55 2.52 3.74 10.34
C GLU A 55 1.16 4.47 10.23
N LYS A 56 0.57 4.89 11.36
CA LYS A 56 -0.62 5.76 11.37
C LYS A 56 -0.18 7.18 10.96
N LEU A 57 -0.91 7.80 10.04
CA LEU A 57 -0.65 9.19 9.62
C LEU A 57 -1.33 10.17 10.58
N THR A 58 -0.76 11.37 10.71
CA THR A 58 -1.22 12.44 11.60
C THR A 58 -1.80 13.62 10.82
N ASP A 59 -2.29 14.62 11.56
CA ASP A 59 -2.73 15.93 11.05
C ASP A 59 -3.86 15.81 10.00
N ASP A 60 -3.66 16.35 8.80
CA ASP A 60 -4.62 16.34 7.68
C ASP A 60 -4.98 14.93 7.17
N ARG A 61 -4.29 13.90 7.66
CA ARG A 61 -4.44 12.50 7.23
C ARG A 61 -4.76 11.57 8.38
N GLU A 62 -5.27 12.11 9.48
CA GLU A 62 -5.77 11.26 10.56
C GLU A 62 -6.78 10.22 10.02
N GLY A 63 -6.68 9.00 10.54
CA GLY A 63 -7.47 7.84 10.08
C GLY A 63 -6.87 7.11 8.88
N GLN A 64 -5.84 7.67 8.23
CA GLN A 64 -5.10 7.00 7.16
C GLN A 64 -3.82 6.34 7.68
N TYR A 65 -3.37 5.32 6.94
CA TYR A 65 -2.15 4.58 7.25
C TYR A 65 -1.18 4.56 6.08
N SER A 66 0.06 4.19 6.38
CA SER A 66 1.07 3.86 5.37
C SER A 66 1.79 2.55 5.67
N ILE A 67 2.25 1.89 4.61
CA ILE A 67 3.06 0.67 4.65
C ILE A 67 4.37 0.94 3.93
N ARG A 68 5.48 0.55 4.56
CA ARG A 68 6.81 0.79 4.01
C ARG A 68 7.15 -0.20 2.90
N ILE A 69 7.68 0.31 1.80
CA ILE A 69 8.29 -0.49 0.73
C ILE A 69 9.80 -0.60 0.99
N ASN A 70 10.48 0.54 1.15
CA ASN A 70 11.91 0.60 1.50
C ASN A 70 12.24 1.93 2.23
N ARG A 71 13.51 2.36 2.26
CA ARG A 71 13.92 3.61 2.93
C ARG A 71 13.28 4.87 2.30
N GLN A 72 13.01 4.86 1.00
CA GLN A 72 12.52 6.02 0.24
C GLN A 72 11.01 5.94 -0.03
N TRP A 73 10.48 4.73 -0.27
CA TRP A 73 9.13 4.54 -0.78
C TRP A 73 8.17 3.94 0.25
N ARG A 74 6.92 4.42 0.22
CA ARG A 74 5.79 3.94 1.02
C ARG A 74 4.52 3.92 0.18
N VAL A 75 3.61 2.99 0.47
CA VAL A 75 2.21 3.09 0.07
C VAL A 75 1.48 3.85 1.19
N PHE A 76 0.76 4.92 0.88
CA PHE A 76 0.07 5.74 1.87
C PHE A 76 -1.36 6.05 1.45
N GLY A 77 -2.17 6.54 2.39
CA GLY A 77 -3.58 6.87 2.16
C GLY A 77 -4.49 5.65 2.27
N LEU A 78 -4.09 4.70 3.10
CA LEU A 78 -4.83 3.47 3.35
C LEU A 78 -5.92 3.75 4.38
N THR A 79 -7.17 3.58 3.99
CA THR A 79 -8.32 3.52 4.90
C THR A 79 -8.90 2.10 4.84
N LEU A 80 -9.38 1.62 5.97
CA LEU A 80 -10.14 0.39 6.06
C LEU A 80 -11.51 0.77 6.58
N ASP A 81 -12.53 0.47 5.78
CA ASP A 81 -13.90 0.52 6.22
C ASP A 81 -14.11 -0.66 7.20
N ASP A 82 -14.72 -0.42 8.35
CA ASP A 82 -15.11 -1.49 9.30
C ASP A 82 -16.21 -2.40 8.72
#